data_AF-A0A0G4NDK4-F1
#
_entry.id   AF-A0A0G4NDK4-F1
#
_cell.length_a   1.000
_cell.length_b   1.000
_cell.length_c   1.000
_cell.angle_alpha   90.00
_cell.angle_beta   90.00
_cell.angle_gamma   90.00
#
_symmetry.space_group_name_H-M   'P 1'
#
loop_
_entity.id
_entity.type
_entity.pdbx_description
1 polymer ?
#
loop_
_entity_poly.entity_id
_entity_poly.type
_entity_poly.pdbx_seq_one_letter_code
_entity_poly.pdbx_strand_id
1 'polypeptide(L)'
;LMGLAINEEKTGSAIIRPKWKVPTPPGITKGLPKGNVVWGFLKLDAASGRFLLDQDKVSTHIDELRLQLDACKSVFDWIQAWNIYGSRFFSTNFGSLANCYSRAHVDSILQTFQRIQESLFPGVSGGVGARLKQMIAERFGVQDVPDGYLYFPLSLGGLGLQNPFVPMFLLRE
;
A
#
# COMPACT_ATOMS: atom_id res chain seq x y z
N LEU A 1 -37.84 -3.80 20.84
CA LEU A 1 -36.81 -4.43 19.99
C LEU A 1 -35.64 -3.45 19.88
N MET A 2 -34.51 -3.71 20.54
CA MET A 2 -33.27 -2.96 20.31
C MET A 2 -32.44 -3.74 19.29
N GLY A 3 -32.44 -3.29 18.04
CA GLY A 3 -31.49 -3.72 17.03
C GLY A 3 -30.49 -2.59 16.79
N LEU A 4 -29.20 -2.90 16.70
CA LEU A 4 -28.19 -1.92 16.30
C LEU A 4 -28.53 -1.40 14.89
N ALA A 5 -28.70 -0.09 14.75
CA ALA A 5 -28.89 0.54 13.45
C ALA A 5 -27.64 0.31 12.58
N ILE A 6 -27.84 -0.01 11.30
CA ILE A 6 -26.74 -0.20 10.36
C ILE A 6 -26.04 1.15 10.16
N ASN A 7 -24.72 1.17 10.29
CA ASN A 7 -23.94 2.34 9.94
C ASN A 7 -23.75 2.37 8.41
N GLU A 8 -24.55 3.16 7.71
CA GLU A 8 -24.53 3.28 6.25
C GLU A 8 -23.18 3.76 5.69
N GLU A 9 -22.39 4.51 6.46
CA GLU A 9 -21.05 4.96 6.03
C GLU A 9 -20.02 3.82 6.04
N LYS A 10 -20.22 2.82 6.91
CA LYS A 10 -19.28 1.70 7.12
C LYS A 10 -19.80 0.38 6.56
N THR A 11 -20.97 0.37 5.95
CA THR A 11 -21.62 -0.86 5.49
C THR A 11 -21.89 -0.79 4.00
N GLY A 12 -21.50 -1.85 3.30
CA GLY A 12 -21.69 -1.97 1.87
C GLY A 12 -22.21 -3.34 1.47
N SER A 13 -22.70 -3.43 0.23
CA SER A 13 -23.11 -4.71 -0.36
C SER A 13 -22.62 -4.82 -1.80
N ALA A 14 -22.39 -6.04 -2.25
CA ALA A 14 -21.99 -6.33 -3.61
C ALA A 14 -22.70 -7.61 -4.09
N ILE A 15 -23.16 -7.61 -5.34
CA ILE A 15 -23.80 -8.77 -5.96
C ILE A 15 -22.88 -9.28 -7.07
N ILE A 16 -22.27 -10.43 -6.84
CA ILE A 16 -21.41 -11.10 -7.82
C ILE A 16 -22.27 -12.07 -8.63
N ARG A 17 -22.24 -11.94 -9.96
CA ARG A 17 -22.99 -12.82 -10.88
C ARG A 17 -22.04 -13.65 -11.73
N PRO A 18 -22.44 -14.87 -12.16
CA PRO A 18 -21.63 -15.65 -13.09
C PRO A 18 -21.43 -14.92 -14.42
N LYS A 19 -20.23 -15.02 -15.01
CA LYS A 19 -19.84 -14.33 -16.25
C LYS A 19 -20.74 -14.57 -17.47
N TRP A 20 -21.49 -15.68 -17.48
CA TRP A 20 -22.38 -16.05 -18.60
C TRP A 20 -23.76 -15.38 -18.55
N LYS A 21 -24.08 -14.65 -17.48
CA LYS A 21 -25.25 -13.77 -17.44
C LYS A 21 -24.84 -12.36 -17.88
N VAL A 22 -25.59 -11.79 -18.83
CA VAL A 22 -25.40 -10.41 -19.34
C VAL A 22 -25.19 -9.46 -18.16
N PRO A 23 -24.23 -8.50 -18.23
CA PRO A 23 -24.03 -7.50 -17.19
C PRO A 23 -25.21 -6.54 -17.16
N THR A 24 -26.32 -6.97 -16.57
CA THR A 24 -27.33 -6.03 -16.08
C THR A 24 -26.67 -5.32 -14.90
N PRO A 25 -26.71 -3.97 -14.81
CA PRO A 25 -26.24 -3.27 -13.63
C PRO A 25 -26.85 -3.96 -12.41
N PRO A 26 -26.07 -4.26 -11.35
CA PRO A 26 -26.62 -4.89 -10.17
C PRO A 26 -27.72 -3.98 -9.63
N GLY A 27 -28.98 -4.31 -9.93
CA GLY A 27 -30.12 -3.63 -9.35
C GLY A 27 -29.95 -3.72 -7.85
N ILE A 28 -29.90 -2.56 -7.19
CA ILE A 28 -29.76 -2.48 -5.73
C ILE A 28 -30.92 -3.27 -5.15
N THR A 29 -30.65 -4.43 -4.56
CA THR A 29 -31.66 -5.22 -3.87
C THR A 29 -32.23 -4.36 -2.75
N LYS A 30 -33.56 -4.12 -2.80
CA LYS A 30 -34.25 -3.34 -1.77
C LYS A 30 -33.90 -3.92 -0.38
N GLY A 31 -33.34 -3.09 0.49
CA GLY A 31 -32.98 -3.45 1.87
C GLY A 31 -31.50 -3.75 2.13
N LEU A 32 -30.63 -3.80 1.10
CA LEU A 32 -29.19 -3.90 1.33
C LEU A 32 -28.51 -2.51 1.39
N PRO A 33 -27.43 -2.37 2.19
CA PRO A 33 -26.63 -1.16 2.26
C PRO A 33 -26.05 -0.78 0.89
N LYS A 34 -26.05 0.52 0.58
CA LYS A 34 -25.64 1.05 -0.73
C LYS A 34 -24.13 1.27 -0.85
N GLY A 35 -23.39 1.19 0.25
CA GLY A 35 -21.94 1.41 0.27
C GLY A 35 -21.16 0.33 -0.48
N ASN A 36 -19.87 0.60 -0.68
CA ASN A 36 -18.93 -0.39 -1.22
C ASN A 36 -18.47 -1.35 -0.11
N VAL A 37 -18.26 -2.62 -0.43
CA VAL A 37 -17.60 -3.56 0.47
C VAL A 37 -16.10 -3.27 0.44
N VAL A 38 -15.56 -2.75 1.54
CA VAL A 38 -14.17 -2.30 1.65
C VAL A 38 -13.49 -2.85 2.90
N TRP A 39 -12.16 -3.03 2.82
CA TRP A 39 -11.30 -3.36 3.94
C TRP A 39 -9.94 -2.68 3.74
N GLY A 40 -9.55 -1.74 4.60
CA GLY A 40 -8.32 -0.96 4.39
C GLY A 40 -8.35 -0.24 3.04
N PHE A 41 -7.40 -0.57 2.17
CA PHE A 41 -7.33 -0.10 0.78
C PHE A 41 -7.86 -1.11 -0.23
N LEU A 42 -8.57 -2.14 0.22
CA LEU A 42 -9.24 -3.10 -0.65
C LEU A 42 -10.69 -2.69 -0.85
N LYS A 43 -11.14 -2.75 -2.10
CA LYS A 43 -12.53 -2.58 -2.51
C LYS A 43 -12.96 -3.78 -3.34
N LEU A 44 -14.07 -4.41 -2.97
CA LEU A 44 -14.61 -5.54 -3.72
C LEU A 44 -15.18 -5.05 -5.05
N ASP A 45 -14.60 -5.53 -6.14
CA ASP A 45 -15.15 -5.32 -7.48
C ASP A 45 -16.19 -6.39 -7.79
N ALA A 46 -17.46 -5.99 -7.90
CA ALA A 46 -18.57 -6.90 -8.14
C ALA A 46 -18.51 -7.55 -9.53
N ALA A 47 -17.82 -6.93 -10.50
CA ALA A 47 -17.71 -7.46 -11.86
C ALA A 47 -16.74 -8.65 -11.95
N SER A 48 -15.57 -8.51 -11.34
CA SER A 48 -14.56 -9.59 -11.29
C SER A 48 -14.75 -10.54 -10.11
N GLY A 49 -15.46 -10.12 -9.07
CA GLY A 49 -15.59 -10.84 -7.79
C GLY A 49 -14.31 -10.85 -6.96
N ARG A 50 -13.38 -9.92 -7.22
CA ARG A 50 -12.08 -9.82 -6.55
C ARG A 50 -11.96 -8.51 -5.79
N PHE A 51 -11.17 -8.51 -4.71
CA PHE A 51 -10.74 -7.28 -4.08
C PHE A 51 -9.66 -6.61 -4.94
N LEU A 52 -9.84 -5.33 -5.21
CA LEU A 52 -8.89 -4.48 -5.91
C LEU A 52 -8.38 -3.39 -4.98
N LEU A 53 -7.18 -2.89 -5.24
CA LEU A 53 -6.63 -1.76 -4.51
C LEU A 53 -7.33 -0.46 -4.90
N ASP A 54 -7.85 0.23 -3.90
CA ASP A 54 -8.50 1.54 -3.99
C ASP A 54 -7.42 2.62 -4.22
N GLN A 55 -7.14 2.88 -5.51
CA GLN A 55 -6.06 3.78 -5.91
C GLN A 55 -6.28 5.24 -5.49
N ASP A 56 -7.53 5.66 -5.31
CA ASP A 56 -7.87 7.01 -4.85
C ASP A 56 -7.44 7.20 -3.40
N LYS A 57 -7.77 6.24 -2.53
CA LYS A 57 -7.29 6.23 -1.14
C LYS A 57 -5.78 6.18 -1.06
N VAL A 58 -5.14 5.37 -1.90
CA VAL A 58 -3.68 5.30 -1.95
C VAL A 58 -3.09 6.66 -2.32
N SER A 59 -3.67 7.38 -3.27
CA SER A 59 -3.20 8.73 -3.65
C SER A 59 -3.30 9.72 -2.48
N THR A 60 -4.40 9.71 -1.73
CA THR A 60 -4.52 10.53 -0.51
C THR A 60 -3.41 10.22 0.51
N HIS A 61 -3.13 8.94 0.74
CA HIS A 61 -2.09 8.53 1.68
C HIS A 61 -0.66 8.76 1.16
N ILE A 62 -0.45 8.84 -0.16
CA ILE A 62 0.83 9.29 -0.74
C ILE A 62 1.09 10.75 -0.34
N ASP A 63 0.08 11.62 -0.43
CA ASP A 63 0.23 13.03 -0.05
C ASP A 63 0.50 13.20 1.44
N GLU A 64 -0.19 12.42 2.29
CA GLU A 64 0.10 12.39 3.72
C GLU A 64 1.51 11.89 4.05
N LEU A 65 1.95 10.82 3.37
CA LEU A 65 3.31 10.29 3.55
C LEU A 65 4.35 11.33 3.12
N ARG A 66 4.12 12.07 2.04
CA ARG A 66 5.00 13.17 1.62
C ARG A 66 5.17 14.19 2.74
N LEU A 67 4.07 14.66 3.32
CA LEU A 67 4.10 15.61 4.44
C LEU A 67 4.87 15.07 5.65
N GLN A 68 4.70 13.79 5.98
CA GLN A 68 5.44 13.16 7.09
C GLN A 68 6.94 13.08 6.81
N LEU A 69 7.33 12.70 5.60
CA LEU A 69 8.73 12.62 5.19
C LEU A 69 9.39 14.00 5.17
N ASP A 70 8.70 15.03 4.69
CA ASP A 70 9.19 16.41 4.63
C ASP A 70 9.38 17.03 6.03
N ALA A 71 8.56 16.61 7.01
CA ALA A 71 8.67 17.07 8.39
C ALA A 71 9.85 16.44 9.16
N CYS A 72 10.51 15.40 8.61
CA CYS A 72 11.58 14.68 9.29
C CYS A 72 12.86 15.52 9.38
N LYS A 73 13.44 15.59 10.59
CA LYS A 73 14.62 16.42 10.87
C LYS A 73 15.93 15.66 10.69
N SER A 74 15.92 14.35 10.93
CA SER A 74 17.10 13.49 10.77
C SER A 74 16.86 12.37 9.76
N VAL A 75 17.95 11.74 9.30
CA VAL A 75 17.90 10.55 8.45
C VAL A 75 17.21 9.39 9.16
N PHE A 76 17.44 9.23 10.47
CA PHE A 76 16.81 8.17 11.25
C PHE A 76 15.29 8.38 11.40
N ASP A 77 14.85 9.61 11.64
CA ASP A 77 13.41 9.94 11.69
C ASP A 77 12.75 9.61 10.35
N TRP A 78 13.41 9.96 9.24
CA TRP A 78 12.92 9.70 7.90
C TRP A 78 12.80 8.20 7.60
N ILE A 79 13.81 7.41 7.98
CA ILE A 79 13.78 5.94 7.85
C ILE A 79 12.65 5.36 8.69
N GLN A 80 12.47 5.84 9.92
CA GLN A 80 11.40 5.37 10.79
C GLN A 80 10.01 5.70 10.22
N ALA A 81 9.81 6.93 9.73
CA ALA A 81 8.58 7.35 9.08
C ALA A 81 8.28 6.49 7.84
N TRP A 82 9.28 6.23 7.00
CA TRP A 82 9.15 5.29 5.88
C TRP A 82 8.78 3.88 6.34
N ASN A 83 9.50 3.32 7.32
CA ASN A 83 9.28 1.95 7.78
C ASN A 83 7.87 1.76 8.35
N ILE A 84 7.38 2.71 9.14
CA ILE A 84 6.06 2.66 9.76
C ILE A 84 4.97 2.93 8.73
N TYR A 85 5.08 4.02 7.97
CA TYR A 85 4.01 4.50 7.10
C TYR A 85 4.18 4.02 5.66
N GLY A 86 5.32 4.32 5.04
CA GLY A 86 5.65 3.95 3.66
C GLY A 86 5.70 2.45 3.39
N SER A 87 6.08 1.62 4.37
CA SER A 87 6.13 0.17 4.21
C SER A 87 5.00 -0.53 4.98
N ARG A 88 5.00 -0.46 6.32
CA ARG A 88 4.09 -1.27 7.15
C ARG A 88 2.62 -0.88 7.02
N PHE A 89 2.28 0.41 7.09
CA PHE A 89 0.88 0.86 6.98
C PHE A 89 0.27 0.53 5.63
N PHE A 90 0.96 0.83 4.52
CA PHE A 90 0.49 0.43 3.18
C PHE A 90 0.34 -1.08 3.06
N SER A 91 1.37 -1.86 3.42
CA SER A 91 1.32 -3.32 3.33
C SER A 91 0.17 -3.93 4.14
N THR A 92 -0.09 -3.40 5.34
CA THR A 92 -1.19 -3.87 6.19
C THR A 92 -2.55 -3.56 5.54
N ASN A 93 -2.70 -2.39 4.94
CA ASN A 93 -3.95 -1.98 4.30
C ASN A 93 -4.18 -2.56 2.90
N PHE A 94 -3.14 -3.08 2.25
CA PHE A 94 -3.25 -3.89 1.02
C PHE A 94 -3.72 -5.33 1.28
N GLY A 95 -3.92 -5.68 2.55
CA GLY A 95 -4.36 -7.00 2.99
C GLY A 95 -3.20 -7.94 3.26
N SER A 96 -3.41 -8.88 4.19
CA SER A 96 -2.45 -9.95 4.43
C SER A 96 -2.32 -10.81 3.19
N LEU A 97 -1.08 -11.19 2.90
CA LEU A 97 -0.78 -12.18 1.88
C LEU A 97 -1.37 -13.52 2.34
N ALA A 98 -2.34 -14.03 1.60
CA ALA A 98 -3.11 -15.22 1.93
C ALA A 98 -3.31 -16.04 0.66
N ASN A 99 -3.44 -17.36 0.80
CA ASN A 99 -3.56 -18.29 -0.33
C ASN A 99 -4.78 -18.02 -1.23
N CYS A 100 -5.78 -17.28 -0.73
CA CYS A 100 -6.94 -16.86 -1.51
C CYS A 100 -6.66 -15.67 -2.44
N TYR A 101 -5.53 -14.98 -2.28
CA TYR A 101 -5.12 -13.92 -3.18
C TYR A 101 -4.35 -14.48 -4.36
N SER A 102 -4.78 -14.10 -5.55
CA SER A 102 -4.13 -14.52 -6.80
C SER A 102 -2.82 -13.77 -7.03
N ARG A 103 -1.95 -14.32 -7.88
CA ARG A 103 -0.76 -13.63 -8.42
C ARG A 103 -1.06 -12.21 -8.92
N ALA A 104 -2.24 -12.00 -9.51
CA ALA A 104 -2.67 -10.68 -9.98
C ALA A 104 -2.81 -9.64 -8.84
N HIS A 105 -3.14 -10.08 -7.61
CA HIS A 105 -3.17 -9.18 -6.45
C HIS A 105 -1.76 -8.79 -6.03
N VAL A 106 -0.83 -9.75 -5.98
CA VAL A 106 0.59 -9.49 -5.70
C VAL A 106 1.18 -8.53 -6.73
N ASP A 107 0.91 -8.76 -8.02
CA ASP A 107 1.32 -7.85 -9.10
C ASP A 107 0.72 -6.44 -8.91
N SER A 108 -0.54 -6.33 -8.47
CA SER A 108 -1.18 -5.04 -8.16
C SER A 108 -0.53 -4.32 -6.98
N ILE A 109 -0.14 -5.05 -5.93
CA ILE A 109 0.61 -4.49 -4.79
C ILE A 109 1.97 -3.98 -5.25
N LEU A 110 2.72 -4.78 -6.03
CA LEU A 110 4.02 -4.39 -6.56
C LEU A 110 3.92 -3.11 -7.40
N GLN A 111 2.95 -3.05 -8.33
CA GLN A 111 2.70 -1.86 -9.15
C GLN A 111 2.32 -0.64 -8.30
N THR A 112 1.52 -0.86 -7.24
CA THR A 112 1.10 0.23 -6.35
C THR A 112 2.28 0.77 -5.54
N PHE A 113 3.17 -0.08 -5.01
CA PHE A 113 4.38 0.38 -4.34
C PHE A 113 5.36 1.10 -5.28
N GLN A 114 5.46 0.66 -6.53
CA GLN A 114 6.21 1.38 -7.56
C GLN A 114 5.63 2.79 -7.75
N ARG A 115 4.32 2.91 -7.95
CA ARG A 115 3.63 4.21 -8.09
C ARG A 115 3.84 5.11 -6.87
N ILE A 116 3.77 4.57 -5.65
CA ILE A 116 4.02 5.32 -4.41
C ILE A 116 5.42 5.93 -4.45
N GLN A 117 6.45 5.13 -4.76
CA GLN A 117 7.83 5.63 -4.77
C GLN A 117 8.10 6.61 -5.91
N GLU A 118 7.55 6.39 -7.11
CA GLU A 118 7.65 7.33 -8.23
C GLU A 118 6.99 8.68 -7.92
N SER A 119 5.87 8.66 -7.21
CA SER A 119 5.16 9.87 -6.80
C SER A 119 5.92 10.64 -5.71
N LEU A 120 6.52 9.94 -4.75
CA LEU A 120 7.26 10.55 -3.66
C LEU A 120 8.64 11.05 -4.08
N PHE A 121 9.33 10.33 -4.97
CA PHE A 121 10.72 10.55 -5.33
C PHE A 121 10.88 10.73 -6.85
N PRO A 122 10.25 11.77 -7.44
CA PRO A 122 10.30 11.97 -8.88
C PRO A 122 11.75 12.14 -9.36
N GLY A 123 12.11 11.41 -10.42
CA GLY A 123 13.47 11.45 -11.01
C GLY A 123 14.51 10.60 -10.27
N VAL A 124 14.16 9.90 -9.18
CA VAL A 124 15.08 9.04 -8.44
C VAL A 124 14.91 7.58 -8.88
N SER A 125 15.80 7.11 -9.76
CA SER A 125 15.85 5.69 -10.16
C SER A 125 16.43 4.84 -9.02
N GLY A 126 15.72 3.78 -8.62
CA GLY A 126 16.09 2.91 -7.49
C GLY A 126 15.30 3.12 -6.20
N GLY A 127 14.30 4.01 -6.22
CA GLY A 127 13.28 4.10 -5.18
C GLY A 127 13.79 4.62 -3.82
N VAL A 128 13.20 4.12 -2.74
CA VAL A 128 13.47 4.58 -1.37
C VAL A 128 14.95 4.44 -0.98
N GLY A 129 15.62 3.36 -1.39
CA GLY A 129 17.03 3.15 -1.10
C GLY A 129 17.90 4.20 -1.79
N ALA A 130 17.64 4.47 -3.07
CA ALA A 130 18.34 5.52 -3.81
C ALA A 130 18.07 6.92 -3.22
N ARG A 131 16.83 7.23 -2.83
CA ARG A 131 16.51 8.50 -2.17
C ARG A 131 17.25 8.66 -0.84
N LEU A 132 17.36 7.58 -0.05
CA LEU A 132 18.10 7.59 1.20
C LEU A 132 19.59 7.84 0.98
N LYS A 133 20.21 7.22 -0.03
CA LYS A 133 21.62 7.49 -0.39
C LYS A 133 21.85 8.94 -0.78
N GLN A 134 20.95 9.51 -1.59
CA GLN A 134 21.01 10.93 -1.94
C GLN A 134 20.94 11.81 -0.69
N MET A 135 20.01 11.53 0.22
CA MET A 135 19.89 12.29 1.47
C MET A 135 21.16 12.20 2.34
N ILE A 136 21.77 11.02 2.42
CA ILE A 136 23.03 10.82 3.16
C ILE A 136 24.17 11.61 2.49
N ALA A 137 24.27 11.57 1.16
CA ALA A 137 25.26 12.33 0.42
C ALA A 137 25.07 13.85 0.59
N GLU A 138 23.84 14.35 0.48
CA GLU A 138 23.48 15.76 0.65
C GLU A 138 23.82 16.29 2.05
N ARG A 139 23.56 15.49 3.09
CA ARG A 139 23.72 15.93 4.49
C ARG A 139 25.10 15.68 5.08
N PHE A 140 25.79 14.63 4.64
CA PHE A 140 27.04 14.16 5.26
C PHE A 140 28.21 14.02 4.28
N GLY A 141 28.01 14.21 2.97
CA GLY A 141 29.07 14.09 1.97
C GLY A 141 29.53 12.65 1.67
N VAL A 142 28.79 11.64 2.13
CA VAL A 142 29.12 10.22 1.93
C VAL A 142 28.37 9.69 0.72
N GLN A 143 29.09 9.26 -0.33
CA GLN A 143 28.48 8.82 -1.59
C GLN A 143 28.44 7.29 -1.76
N ASP A 144 29.45 6.57 -1.26
CA ASP A 144 29.62 5.13 -1.51
C ASP A 144 28.94 4.27 -0.45
N VAL A 145 27.64 4.51 -0.21
CA VAL A 145 26.85 3.72 0.77
C VAL A 145 26.34 2.43 0.11
N PRO A 146 26.74 1.23 0.58
CA PRO A 146 26.25 -0.03 0.02
C PRO A 146 24.77 -0.28 0.35
N ASP A 147 24.03 -0.91 -0.55
CA ASP A 147 22.61 -1.25 -0.28
C ASP A 147 22.45 -2.18 0.92
N GLY A 148 23.38 -3.13 1.09
CA GLY A 148 23.41 -4.02 2.25
C GLY A 148 23.35 -3.23 3.55
N TYR A 149 24.13 -2.16 3.69
CA TYR A 149 24.13 -1.32 4.89
C TYR A 149 22.77 -0.64 5.16
N LEU A 150 22.07 -0.21 4.10
CA LEU A 150 20.76 0.43 4.23
C LEU A 150 19.71 -0.50 4.84
N TYR A 151 19.64 -1.73 4.33
CA TYR A 151 18.60 -2.69 4.69
C TYR A 151 18.99 -3.61 5.86
N PHE A 152 20.27 -3.64 6.25
CA PHE A 152 20.73 -4.47 7.36
C PHE A 152 20.14 -3.99 8.70
N PRO A 153 19.80 -4.90 9.63
CA PRO A 153 19.14 -4.52 10.87
C PRO A 153 19.94 -3.53 11.73
N LEU A 154 19.23 -2.61 12.39
CA LEU A 154 19.84 -1.65 13.31
C LEU A 154 20.61 -2.33 14.44
N SER A 155 20.09 -3.45 14.96
CA SER A 155 20.73 -4.25 16.01
C SER A 155 22.07 -4.86 15.59
N LEU A 156 22.35 -4.91 14.28
CA LEU A 156 23.59 -5.43 13.71
C LEU A 156 24.41 -4.32 13.03
N GLY A 157 24.10 -3.04 13.30
CA GLY A 157 24.85 -1.89 12.81
C GLY A 157 24.46 -1.37 11.43
N GLY A 158 23.37 -1.86 10.83
CA GLY A 158 22.80 -1.26 9.62
C GLY A 158 21.78 -0.14 9.90
N LEU A 159 21.13 0.37 8.86
CA LEU A 159 20.11 1.42 9.00
C LEU A 159 18.68 0.89 9.14
N GLY A 160 18.46 -0.39 8.88
CA GLY A 160 17.16 -1.05 9.04
C GLY A 160 16.04 -0.50 8.15
N LEU A 161 16.37 0.09 7.00
CA LEU A 161 15.38 0.52 6.01
C LEU A 161 14.54 -0.69 5.56
N GLN A 162 13.23 -0.51 5.43
CA GLN A 162 12.33 -1.56 4.96
C GLN A 162 12.09 -1.46 3.46
N ASN A 163 12.32 -2.56 2.75
CA ASN A 163 11.97 -2.69 1.34
C ASN A 163 10.59 -3.37 1.21
N PRO A 164 9.53 -2.66 0.77
CA PRO A 164 8.19 -3.24 0.68
C PRO A 164 8.04 -4.29 -0.43
N PHE A 165 8.99 -4.37 -1.37
CA PHE A 165 8.92 -5.31 -2.50
C PHE A 165 9.42 -6.72 -2.14
N VAL A 166 10.36 -6.85 -1.20
CA VAL A 166 11.00 -8.15 -0.88
C VAL A 166 9.97 -9.20 -0.44
N PRO A 167 9.07 -8.94 0.53
CA PRO A 167 8.08 -9.93 0.93
C PRO A 167 7.13 -10.32 -0.21
N MET A 168 6.84 -9.39 -1.12
CA MET A 168 5.93 -9.60 -2.23
C MET A 168 6.55 -10.48 -3.31
N PHE A 169 7.84 -10.31 -3.61
CA PHE A 169 8.55 -11.16 -4.56
C PHE A 169 8.69 -12.60 -4.08
N LEU A 170 8.92 -12.81 -2.78
CA LEU A 170 9.00 -14.16 -2.18
C LEU A 170 7.72 -14.99 -2.33
N LEU A 171 6.57 -14.35 -2.57
CA LEU A 171 5.27 -15.00 -2.71
C LEU A 171 4.76 -15.03 -4.15
N ARG A 172 5.46 -14.35 -5.06
CA ARG A 172 5.11 -14.29 -6.49
C ARG A 172 5.60 -15.53 -7.25
N GLU A 173 6.69 -16.13 -6.77
CA GLU A 173 7.28 -17.38 -7.27
C GLU A 173 6.57 -18.60 -6.71
#